data_AF-X1TH73-F1
#
_entry.id   AF-X1TH73-F1
#
_cell.length_a   1.000
_cell.length_b   1.000
_cell.length_c   1.000
_cell.angle_alpha   90.00
_cell.angle_beta   90.00
_cell.angle_gamma   90.00
#
_symmetry.space_group_name_H-M   'P 1'
#
loop_
_entity.id
_entity.type
_entity.pdbx_description
1 polymer ?
#
loop_
_entity_poly.entity_id
_entity_poly.type
_entity_poly.pdbx_seq_one_letter_code
_entity_poly.pdbx_strand_id
1 'polypeptide(L)' 'MPLYEVAILEESKDEGGLETLVVGPVTVVARDPYSAAVITTEENAEAVRKVDRQRMEVLVRPFR' A
#
# COMPACT_ATOMS: atom_id res chain seq x y z
N MET A 1 -7.17 -7.73 -17.76
CA MET A 1 -6.31 -7.57 -16.57
C MET A 1 -7.22 -7.23 -15.40
N PRO A 2 -7.16 -7.96 -14.28
CA PRO A 2 -7.98 -7.68 -13.10
C PRO A 2 -7.65 -6.32 -12.48
N LEU A 3 -8.64 -5.81 -11.75
CA LEU A 3 -8.58 -4.53 -11.06
C LEU A 3 -8.39 -4.81 -9.57
N TYR A 4 -7.49 -4.07 -8.94
CA TYR A 4 -7.16 -4.21 -7.52
C TYR A 4 -7.31 -2.86 -6.82
N GLU A 5 -7.70 -2.90 -5.56
CA GLU A 5 -7.56 -1.78 -4.65
C GLU A 5 -6.33 -2.01 -3.78
N VAL A 6 -5.44 -1.02 -3.73
CA VAL A 6 -4.20 -1.08 -2.96
C VAL A 6 -4.14 0.10 -2.00
N ALA A 7 -3.80 -0.14 -0.75
CA ALA A 7 -3.50 0.89 0.24
C ALA A 7 -2.17 0.58 0.92
N ILE A 8 -1.45 1.63 1.32
CA ILE A 8 -0.18 1.49 2.06
C ILE A 8 -0.35 2.18 3.41
N LEU A 9 -0.05 1.44 4.48
CA LEU A 9 -0.11 1.88 5.86
C LEU A 9 1.30 1.93 6.46
N GLU A 10 1.50 2.79 7.44
CA GLU A 10 2.64 2.78 8.35
C GLU A 10 2.14 2.49 9.77
N GLU A 11 2.63 1.39 10.35
CA GLU A 11 2.39 1.05 11.75
C GLU A 11 3.07 2.06 12.68
N SER A 12 2.34 2.47 13.71
CA SER A 12 2.89 3.32 14.76
C SER A 12 3.92 2.57 15.60
N LYS A 13 4.85 3.32 16.21
CA LYS A 13 5.89 2.76 17.08
C LYS A 13 5.39 2.35 18.47
N ASP A 14 4.18 2.77 18.86
CA ASP A 14 3.61 2.48 20.16
C ASP A 14 2.70 1.24 20.07
N GLU A 15 2.85 0.28 20.99
CA GLU A 15 1.92 -0.86 21.12
C GLU A 15 0.51 -0.33 21.43
N GLY A 16 -0.37 -0.35 20.43
CA GLY A 16 -1.72 0.25 20.48
C GLY A 16 -1.89 1.57 19.70
N GLY A 17 -0.85 2.02 18.98
CA GLY A 17 -0.88 3.23 18.17
C GLY A 17 -1.66 3.09 16.86
N LEU A 18 -2.28 4.20 16.44
CA LEU A 18 -3.06 4.30 15.20
C LEU A 18 -2.18 4.08 13.97
N GLU A 19 -2.64 3.21 13.06
CA GLU A 19 -2.06 3.05 11.72
C GLU A 19 -2.21 4.35 10.93
N THR A 20 -1.13 4.78 10.29
CA THR A 20 -1.17 5.98 9.43
C THR A 20 -1.32 5.56 7.97
N LEU A 21 -2.37 6.07 7.32
CA LEU A 21 -2.57 5.89 5.88
C LEU A 21 -1.52 6.71 5.11
N VAL A 22 -0.57 6.03 4.47
CA VAL A 22 0.49 6.64 3.67
C VAL A 22 0.02 6.88 2.25
N VAL A 23 -0.59 5.86 1.66
CA VAL A 23 -1.19 5.91 0.34
C VAL A 23 -2.62 5.42 0.46
N GLY A 24 -3.56 6.26 0.03
CA GLY A 24 -4.98 5.94 0.05
C GLY A 24 -5.31 4.71 -0.81
N PRO A 25 -6.53 4.17 -0.68
CA PRO A 25 -6.99 3.13 -1.57
C PRO A 25 -6.95 3.63 -3.01
N VAL A 26 -6.00 3.11 -3.80
CA VAL A 26 -5.86 3.42 -5.22
C VAL A 26 -6.23 2.20 -6.03
N THR A 27 -6.89 2.45 -7.15
CA THR A 27 -7.32 1.39 -8.03
C THR A 27 -6.25 1.15 -9.10
N VAL A 28 -5.71 -0.06 -9.16
CA VAL A 28 -4.61 -0.42 -10.06
C VAL A 28 -5.00 -1.62 -10.93
N VAL A 29 -4.74 -1.51 -12.23
CA VAL A 29 -4.89 -2.63 -13.17
C VAL A 29 -3.59 -3.42 -13.17
N ALA A 30 -3.64 -4.69 -12.78
CA ALA A 30 -2.46 -5.54 -12.72
C ALA A 30 -2.78 -6.98 -13.10
N ARG A 31 -1.76 -7.78 -13.39
CA ARG A 31 -1.91 -9.21 -13.69
C ARG A 31 -2.24 -10.06 -12.45
N ASP A 32 -1.73 -9.65 -11.29
CA ASP A 32 -1.84 -10.35 -10.01
C ASP A 32 -1.72 -9.35 -8.84
N PRO A 33 -2.08 -9.72 -7.60
CA PRO A 33 -2.04 -8.82 -6.44
C PRO A 33 -0.64 -8.26 -6.14
N TYR A 34 0.40 -9.08 -6.34
CA TYR A 34 1.78 -8.66 -6.10
C TYR A 34 2.21 -7.55 -7.06
N SER A 35 1.84 -7.71 -8.34
CA SER A 35 2.10 -6.70 -9.37
C SER A 35 1.35 -5.39 -9.08
N ALA A 36 0.12 -5.45 -8.52
CA ALA A 36 -0.60 -4.26 -8.09
C ALA A 36 0.12 -3.52 -6.94
N ALA A 37 0.66 -4.25 -5.96
CA ALA A 37 1.46 -3.68 -4.88
C ALA A 37 2.72 -2.99 -5.39
N VAL A 38 3.45 -3.63 -6.32
CA VAL A 38 4.68 -3.06 -6.89
C VAL A 38 4.38 -1.77 -7.65
N ILE A 39 3.40 -1.79 -8.56
CA ILE A 39 3.00 -0.60 -9.34
C ILE A 39 2.62 0.54 -8.39
N THR A 40 1.78 0.27 -7.38
CA THR A 40 1.36 1.29 -6.40
C THR A 40 2.54 1.87 -5.64
N THR A 41 3.48 1.02 -5.23
CA THR A 41 4.67 1.43 -4.49
C THR A 41 5.60 2.30 -5.33
N GLU A 42 5.80 1.94 -6.61
CA GLU A 42 6.65 2.69 -7.54
C GLU A 42 6.03 4.03 -7.93
N GLU A 43 4.73 4.07 -8.23
CA GLU A 43 4.03 5.32 -8.58
C GLU A 43 3.95 6.30 -7.40
N ASN A 44 3.96 5.79 -6.16
CA ASN A 44 3.94 6.59 -4.93
C ASN A 44 5.30 6.62 -4.22
N ALA A 45 6.40 6.44 -4.96
CA ALA A 45 7.73 6.29 -4.38
C ALA A 45 8.15 7.45 -3.46
N GLU A 46 7.71 8.69 -3.70
CA GLU A 46 8.03 9.82 -2.82
C GLU A 46 7.39 9.68 -1.43
N ALA A 47 6.13 9.24 -1.36
CA ALA A 47 5.44 8.98 -0.11
C ALA A 47 6.04 7.76 0.60
N VAL A 48 6.26 6.67 -0.14
CA VAL A 48 6.80 5.42 0.42
C VAL A 48 8.23 5.56 0.93
N ARG A 49 9.08 6.38 0.32
CA ARG A 49 10.47 6.59 0.78
C ARG A 49 10.58 7.18 2.19
N LYS A 50 9.53 7.84 2.68
CA LYS A 50 9.48 8.43 4.02
C LYS A 50 9.04 7.43 5.09
N VAL A 51 8.51 6.28 4.67
CA VAL A 51 8.01 5.22 5.54
C VAL A 51 9.14 4.29 5.95
N ASP A 52 9.13 3.88 7.22
CA ASP A 52 9.99 2.82 7.71
C ASP A 52 9.54 1.46 7.15
N ARG A 53 10.40 0.80 6.37
CA ARG A 53 10.09 -0.47 5.70
C ARG A 53 9.71 -1.59 6.67
N GLN A 54 10.18 -1.55 7.91
CA GLN A 54 9.84 -2.57 8.91
C GLN A 54 8.42 -2.40 9.47
N ARG A 55 7.82 -1.22 9.26
CA ARG A 55 6.49 -0.83 9.73
C ARG A 55 5.53 -0.58 8.57
N MET A 56 5.92 -0.92 7.35
CA MET A 56 5.12 -0.69 6.15
C MET A 56 4.24 -1.91 5.88
N GLU A 57 2.94 -1.68 5.81
CA GLU A 57 1.97 -2.71 5.40
C GLU A 57 1.34 -2.32 4.06
N VAL A 58 1.27 -3.28 3.14
CA VAL A 58 0.64 -3.10 1.82
C VAL A 58 -0.58 -3.99 1.73
N LEU A 59 -1.75 -3.37 1.76
CA LEU A 59 -3.03 -4.04 1.66
C LEU A 59 -3.46 -4.11 0.20
N VAL A 60 -3.69 -5.32 -0.30
CA VAL A 60 -4.17 -5.54 -1.68
C VAL A 60 -5.42 -6.40 -1.65
N ARG A 61 -6.49 -5.92 -2.30
CA ARG A 61 -7.71 -6.72 -2.51
C ARG A 61 -8.23 -6.61 -3.94
N PRO A 62 -8.88 -7.66 -4.49
CA PRO A 62 -9.59 -7.55 -5.75
C PRO A 62 -10.68 -6.48 -5.68
N PHE A 63 -10.80 -5.65 -6.71
CA PHE A 63 -11.88 -4.69 -6.84
C PHE A 63 -13.14 -5.44 -7.29
N ARG A 64 -14.18 -5.44 -6.45
CA ARG A 64 -15.48 -6.09 -6.71
C ARG A 64 -16.59 -5.06 -6.61
#